data_AF-A0A931ZRA1-F1
#
_entry.id   AF-A0A931ZRA1-F1
#
_cell.length_a   1.000
_cell.length_b   1.000
_cell.length_c   1.000
_cell.angle_alpha   90.00
_cell.angle_beta   90.00
_cell.angle_gamma   90.00
#
_symmetry.space_group_name_H-M   'P 1'
#
loop_
_entity.id
_entity.type
_entity.pdbx_description
1 polymer ?
#
loop_
_entity_poly.entity_id
_entity_poly.type
_entity_poly.pdbx_seq_one_letter_code
_entity_poly.pdbx_strand_id
1 'polypeptide(L)'
;MKIGIDISQIAYEGTGTSQLVLNLVSQLSKIDKKNEYILFFSSMRKNLKSQISNLKSISQNFKIKTFRVPPTILDLLWNRMHILPIEWLIGDVDVFITSDWTEPPTVKAKKATILYDLIVYKYPDETDKKIVDVQRNKLRWVKRESEIIFCISEATKKDAMDILGIEEKRLSVIYPGT
;
A
#
# COMPACT_ATOMS: atom_id res chain seq x y z
N MET A 1 18.04 -1.10 -6.65
CA MET A 1 17.21 -0.08 -5.97
C MET A 1 16.70 -0.69 -4.68
N LYS A 2 16.42 0.13 -3.67
CA LYS A 2 15.80 -0.30 -2.43
C LYS A 2 14.33 0.14 -2.40
N ILE A 3 13.44 -0.83 -2.28
CA ILE A 3 12.00 -0.67 -2.45
C ILE A 3 11.31 -1.02 -1.14
N GLY A 4 10.61 -0.07 -0.55
CA GLY A 4 9.72 -0.33 0.58
C GLY A 4 8.31 -0.68 0.11
N ILE A 5 7.63 -1.62 0.77
CA ILE A 5 6.25 -2.01 0.45
C ILE A 5 5.45 -2.11 1.75
N ASP A 6 4.31 -1.44 1.82
CA ASP A 6 3.33 -1.67 2.89
C ASP A 6 2.56 -2.96 2.63
N ILE A 7 2.75 -3.93 3.53
CA ILE A 7 2.09 -5.24 3.50
C ILE A 7 1.10 -5.43 4.66
N SER A 8 0.75 -4.35 5.37
CA SER A 8 -0.06 -4.40 6.60
C SER A 8 -1.44 -5.01 6.38
N GLN A 9 -2.03 -4.82 5.19
CA GLN A 9 -3.33 -5.39 4.84
C GLN A 9 -3.36 -6.93 4.82
N ILE A 10 -2.20 -7.59 4.78
CA ILE A 10 -2.11 -9.05 4.81
C ILE A 10 -2.61 -9.62 6.15
N ALA A 11 -2.65 -8.79 7.20
CA ALA A 11 -3.32 -9.09 8.45
C ALA A 11 -4.84 -9.37 8.27
N TYR A 12 -5.48 -8.89 7.20
CA TYR A 12 -6.92 -9.05 6.97
C TYR A 12 -7.20 -10.16 5.97
N GLU A 13 -7.35 -11.37 6.50
CA GLU A 13 -7.59 -12.59 5.70
C GLU A 13 -8.94 -12.57 5.00
N GLY A 14 -9.04 -13.32 3.89
CA GLY A 14 -10.25 -13.42 3.08
C GLY A 14 -10.55 -12.20 2.20
N THR A 15 -9.67 -11.19 2.19
CA THR A 15 -9.85 -9.99 1.36
C THR A 15 -9.04 -10.09 0.06
N GLY A 16 -9.59 -9.54 -1.02
CA GLY A 16 -8.89 -9.46 -2.31
C GLY A 16 -7.63 -8.61 -2.25
N THR A 17 -7.65 -7.53 -1.46
CA THR A 17 -6.47 -6.65 -1.27
C THR A 17 -5.32 -7.40 -0.59
N SER A 18 -5.60 -8.16 0.46
CA SER A 18 -4.63 -9.03 1.14
C SER A 18 -4.03 -10.07 0.21
N GLN A 19 -4.86 -10.78 -0.56
CA GLN A 19 -4.40 -11.81 -1.48
C GLN A 19 -3.51 -11.23 -2.59
N LEU A 20 -3.88 -10.06 -3.14
CA LEU A 20 -3.10 -9.39 -4.17
C LEU A 20 -1.68 -9.07 -3.69
N VAL A 21 -1.54 -8.41 -2.54
CA VAL A 21 -0.21 -8.03 -2.03
C VAL A 21 0.60 -9.24 -1.59
N LEU A 22 -0.05 -10.27 -1.04
CA LEU A 22 0.60 -11.54 -0.72
C LEU A 22 1.19 -12.20 -1.97
N ASN A 23 0.40 -12.30 -3.06
CA ASN A 23 0.83 -12.86 -4.32
C ASN A 23 1.95 -12.02 -4.96
N LEU A 24 1.80 -10.69 -4.96
CA LEU A 24 2.79 -9.76 -5.50
C LEU A 24 4.16 -9.97 -4.82
N VAL A 25 4.21 -9.93 -3.49
CA VAL A 25 5.45 -10.08 -2.74
C VAL A 25 6.03 -11.48 -2.91
N SER A 26 5.19 -12.52 -2.89
CA SER A 26 5.62 -13.90 -3.10
C SER A 26 6.26 -14.11 -4.46
N GLN A 27 5.65 -13.61 -5.54
CA GLN A 27 6.19 -13.74 -6.89
C GLN A 27 7.44 -12.87 -7.09
N LEU A 28 7.45 -11.63 -6.59
CA LEU A 28 8.64 -10.78 -6.62
C LEU A 28 9.84 -11.45 -5.94
N SER A 29 9.63 -12.13 -4.82
CA SER A 29 10.70 -12.85 -4.12
C SER A 29 11.33 -13.98 -4.94
N LYS A 30 10.60 -14.53 -5.92
CA LYS A 30 11.10 -15.59 -6.82
C LYS A 30 11.84 -15.01 -8.02
N ILE A 31 11.31 -13.95 -8.63
CA ILE A 31 11.79 -13.43 -9.92
C ILE A 31 12.82 -12.32 -9.81
N ASP A 32 12.76 -11.46 -8.79
CA ASP A 32 13.66 -10.30 -8.68
C ASP A 32 14.78 -10.56 -7.67
N LYS A 33 16.00 -10.65 -8.19
CA LYS A 33 17.23 -10.83 -7.43
C LYS A 33 18.15 -9.59 -7.44
N LYS A 34 17.74 -8.51 -8.11
CA LYS A 34 18.56 -7.29 -8.29
C LYS A 34 18.22 -6.20 -7.27
N ASN A 35 16.95 -6.04 -6.91
CA ASN A 35 16.52 -5.02 -5.97
C ASN A 35 16.49 -5.51 -4.53
N GLU A 36 16.62 -4.59 -3.58
CA GLU A 36 16.42 -4.85 -2.16
C GLU A 36 15.01 -4.45 -1.76
N TYR A 37 14.34 -5.27 -0.96
CA TYR A 37 12.96 -5.05 -0.53
C TYR A 37 12.87 -4.93 0.99
N ILE A 38 12.18 -3.88 1.46
CA ILE A 38 11.84 -3.70 2.87
C ILE A 38 10.32 -3.71 3.03
N LEU A 39 9.79 -4.79 3.59
CA LEU A 39 8.36 -4.97 3.83
C LEU A 39 7.98 -4.36 5.17
N PHE A 40 7.20 -3.29 5.13
CA PHE A 40 6.57 -2.69 6.30
C PHE A 40 5.30 -3.46 6.64
N PHE A 41 5.23 -4.00 7.86
CA PHE A 41 4.03 -4.65 8.37
C PHE A 41 3.66 -4.06 9.72
N SER A 42 2.44 -3.56 9.85
CA SER A 42 1.90 -3.14 11.15
C SER A 42 0.54 -3.73 11.44
N SER A 43 0.41 -4.33 12.62
CA SER A 43 -0.85 -4.83 13.14
C SER A 43 -0.76 -4.97 14.66
N MET A 44 -1.77 -4.48 15.38
CA MET A 44 -1.78 -4.55 16.85
C MET A 44 -2.04 -5.96 17.38
N ARG A 45 -3.02 -6.67 16.80
CA ARG A 45 -3.54 -7.95 17.34
C ARG A 45 -3.30 -9.15 16.43
N LYS A 46 -3.09 -8.93 15.13
CA LYS A 46 -2.95 -10.00 14.15
C LYS A 46 -1.49 -10.21 13.81
N ASN A 47 -1.10 -11.47 13.68
CA ASN A 47 0.26 -11.86 13.35
C ASN A 47 0.49 -11.84 11.84
N LEU A 48 1.76 -11.73 11.47
CA LEU A 48 2.18 -11.90 10.09
C LEU A 48 1.94 -13.34 9.65
N LYS A 49 1.40 -13.54 8.43
CA LYS A 49 1.17 -14.88 7.88
C LYS A 49 2.48 -15.67 7.78
N SER A 50 2.38 -16.98 8.04
CA SER A 50 3.52 -17.91 7.91
C SER A 50 4.12 -17.93 6.51
N GLN A 51 3.27 -17.72 5.49
CA GLN A 51 3.70 -17.61 4.08
C GLN A 51 4.68 -16.46 3.85
N ILE A 52 4.56 -15.35 4.60
CA ILE A 52 5.48 -14.21 4.52
C ILE A 52 6.65 -14.38 5.48
N SER A 53 6.45 -14.97 6.66
CA SER A 53 7.57 -15.24 7.57
C SER A 53 8.65 -16.12 6.93
N ASN A 54 8.25 -17.00 6.00
CA ASN A 54 9.14 -17.87 5.26
C ASN A 54 9.83 -17.17 4.06
N LEU A 55 9.52 -15.92 3.72
CA LEU A 55 10.21 -15.24 2.60
C LEU A 55 11.71 -15.10 2.84
N LYS A 56 12.15 -15.02 4.10
CA LYS A 56 13.58 -14.99 4.44
C LYS A 56 14.34 -16.25 4.01
N SER A 57 13.68 -17.42 3.98
CA SER A 57 14.30 -18.64 3.47
C SER A 57 14.30 -18.71 1.94
N ILE A 58 13.45 -17.92 1.27
CA ILE A 58 13.27 -17.93 -0.18
C ILE A 58 14.15 -16.89 -0.87
N SER A 59 14.39 -15.74 -0.24
CA SER A 59 15.22 -14.68 -0.86
C SER A 59 15.92 -13.77 0.16
N GLN A 60 17.24 -13.64 0.01
CA GLN A 60 18.08 -12.84 0.90
C GLN A 60 17.89 -11.32 0.73
N ASN A 61 17.34 -10.88 -0.40
CA ASN A 61 17.08 -9.47 -0.69
C ASN A 61 15.78 -8.91 -0.05
N PHE A 62 15.03 -9.71 0.72
CA PHE A 62 13.81 -9.27 1.41
C PHE A 62 14.03 -9.15 2.93
N LYS A 63 13.71 -7.98 3.48
CA LYS A 63 13.73 -7.70 4.92
C LYS A 63 12.33 -7.30 5.37
N ILE A 64 11.88 -7.82 6.51
CA ILE A 64 10.57 -7.50 7.08
C ILE A 64 10.77 -6.66 8.34
N LYS A 65 10.05 -5.55 8.44
CA LYS A 65 9.98 -4.67 9.61
C LYS A 65 8.55 -4.72 10.16
N THR A 66 8.41 -5.33 11.33
CA THR A 66 7.11 -5.56 11.98
C THR A 66 6.89 -4.61 13.13
N PHE A 67 5.72 -3.98 13.17
CA PHE A 67 5.30 -3.05 14.22
C PHE A 67 3.95 -3.46 14.81
N ARG A 68 3.77 -3.21 16.12
CA ARG A 68 2.50 -3.45 16.84
C ARG A 68 1.75 -2.14 17.05
N VAL A 69 1.36 -1.51 15.94
CA VAL A 69 0.62 -0.24 15.98
C VAL A 69 -0.79 -0.45 15.41
N PRO A 70 -1.85 0.02 16.10
CA PRO A 70 -3.21 -0.01 15.56
C PRO A 70 -3.35 0.78 14.26
N PRO A 71 -4.14 0.29 13.29
CA PRO A 71 -4.42 1.03 12.05
C PRO A 71 -5.05 2.40 12.28
N THR A 72 -5.75 2.60 13.40
CA THR A 72 -6.32 3.91 13.77
C THR A 72 -5.26 4.93 14.16
N ILE A 73 -4.15 4.48 14.78
CA ILE A 73 -3.03 5.36 15.09
C ILE A 73 -2.27 5.69 13.80
N LEU A 74 -2.08 4.72 12.91
CA LEU A 74 -1.47 4.97 11.61
C LEU A 74 -2.32 5.91 10.74
N ASP A 75 -3.65 5.77 10.72
CA ASP A 75 -4.55 6.74 10.06
C ASP A 75 -4.34 8.15 10.62
N LEU A 76 -4.30 8.29 11.94
CA LEU A 76 -4.10 9.58 12.58
C LEU A 76 -2.76 10.21 12.19
N LEU A 77 -1.66 9.45 12.28
CA LEU A 77 -0.32 9.95 12.02
C LEU A 77 -0.08 10.23 10.53
N TRP A 78 -0.55 9.35 9.64
CA TRP A 78 -0.19 9.36 8.22
C TRP A 78 -1.24 10.00 7.32
N ASN A 79 -2.51 9.65 7.50
CA ASN A 79 -3.57 10.16 6.62
C ASN A 79 -4.12 11.51 7.11
N ARG A 80 -4.16 11.75 8.43
CA ARG A 80 -4.74 12.99 9.01
C ARG A 80 -3.69 14.05 9.28
N MET A 81 -2.71 13.73 10.12
CA MET A 81 -1.64 14.66 10.51
C MET A 81 -0.52 14.73 9.48
N HIS A 82 -0.33 13.65 8.71
CA HIS A 82 0.70 13.52 7.69
C HIS A 82 2.11 13.82 8.21
N ILE A 83 2.44 13.19 9.33
CA ILE A 83 3.75 13.23 10.01
C ILE A 83 4.37 11.84 10.07
N LEU A 84 5.59 11.73 10.63
CA LEU A 84 6.32 10.47 10.79
C LEU A 84 6.62 9.78 9.44
N PRO A 85 7.60 10.29 8.68
CA PRO A 85 8.01 9.70 7.41
C PRO A 85 8.34 8.22 7.55
N ILE A 86 7.93 7.42 6.57
CA ILE A 86 8.10 5.97 6.62
C ILE A 86 9.57 5.56 6.77
N GLU A 87 10.51 6.34 6.22
CA GLU A 87 11.95 6.09 6.34
C GLU A 87 12.43 6.07 7.79
N TRP A 88 11.74 6.72 8.74
CA TRP A 88 12.11 6.65 10.17
C TRP A 88 11.85 5.28 10.78
N LEU A 89 10.94 4.49 10.20
CA LEU A 89 10.60 3.15 10.67
C LEU A 89 11.40 2.08 9.93
N ILE A 90 11.55 2.23 8.62
CA ILE A 90 12.11 1.17 7.76
C ILE A 90 13.53 1.46 7.24
N GLY A 91 14.04 2.67 7.47
CA GLY A 91 15.27 3.19 6.88
C GLY A 91 15.04 3.81 5.50
N ASP A 92 16.05 4.49 4.97
CA ASP A 92 15.99 5.12 3.64
C ASP A 92 15.71 4.08 2.56
N VAL A 93 14.72 4.38 1.69
CA VAL A 93 14.34 3.63 0.48
C VAL A 93 14.23 4.59 -0.70
N ASP A 94 14.42 4.09 -1.92
CA ASP A 94 14.31 4.88 -3.15
C ASP A 94 12.84 5.05 -3.56
N VAL A 95 12.04 3.99 -3.38
CA VAL A 95 10.61 3.95 -3.68
C VAL A 95 9.85 3.34 -2.51
N PHE A 96 8.71 3.92 -2.15
CA PHE A 96 7.76 3.32 -1.21
C PHE A 96 6.42 3.04 -1.89
N ILE A 97 5.97 1.79 -1.81
CA ILE A 97 4.70 1.33 -2.40
C ILE A 97 3.65 1.18 -1.29
N THR A 98 2.61 1.99 -1.36
CA THR A 98 1.42 1.90 -0.50
C THR A 98 0.34 1.08 -1.17
N SER A 99 -0.65 0.64 -0.39
CA SER A 99 -1.74 -0.18 -0.90
C SER A 99 -3.09 0.24 -0.32
N ASP A 100 -3.65 -0.42 0.68
CA ASP A 100 -5.05 -0.21 1.06
C ASP A 100 -5.26 0.98 2.02
N TRP A 101 -4.73 0.93 3.25
CA TRP A 101 -5.26 1.71 4.38
C TRP A 101 -4.59 3.09 4.60
N THR A 102 -3.30 3.23 4.29
CA THR A 102 -2.51 4.39 4.72
C THR A 102 -1.56 4.93 3.65
N GLU A 103 -1.29 6.22 3.73
CA GLU A 103 -0.37 6.94 2.85
C GLU A 103 0.62 7.78 3.69
N PRO A 104 1.72 7.19 4.21
CA PRO A 104 2.70 7.92 4.98
C PRO A 104 3.40 9.01 4.17
N PRO A 105 3.87 10.09 4.84
CA PRO A 105 4.85 10.98 4.23
C PRO A 105 6.17 10.25 3.95
N THR A 106 6.94 10.80 3.02
CA THR A 106 8.29 10.35 2.67
C THR A 106 9.25 11.53 2.68
N VAL A 107 10.49 11.32 3.09
CA VAL A 107 11.54 12.35 3.04
C VAL A 107 12.16 12.42 1.65
N LYS A 108 12.57 11.27 1.11
CA LYS A 108 13.28 11.17 -0.17
C LYS A 108 12.65 10.16 -1.11
N ALA A 109 11.98 9.15 -0.57
CA ALA A 109 11.41 8.09 -1.38
C ALA A 109 10.35 8.64 -2.34
N LYS A 110 10.40 8.19 -3.59
CA LYS A 110 9.28 8.37 -4.53
C LYS A 110 8.15 7.45 -4.10
N LYS A 111 6.90 7.89 -4.25
CA LYS A 111 5.75 7.09 -3.87
C LYS A 111 5.05 6.48 -5.06
N ALA A 112 4.63 5.23 -4.89
CA ALA A 112 3.64 4.60 -5.74
C ALA A 112 2.53 3.98 -4.89
N THR A 113 1.33 3.84 -5.43
CA THR A 113 0.23 3.18 -4.71
C THR A 113 -0.47 2.18 -5.61
N ILE A 114 -0.99 1.11 -5.01
CA ILE A 114 -2.00 0.27 -5.64
C ILE A 114 -3.36 0.88 -5.36
N LEU A 115 -4.12 1.19 -6.41
CA LEU A 115 -5.46 1.75 -6.32
C LEU A 115 -6.50 0.67 -6.60
N TYR A 116 -7.34 0.43 -5.59
CA TYR A 116 -8.52 -0.43 -5.66
C TYR A 116 -9.72 0.37 -6.18
N ASP A 117 -10.95 -0.15 -6.03
CA ASP A 117 -12.14 0.59 -6.40
C ASP A 117 -12.31 1.90 -5.62
N LEU A 118 -13.13 2.81 -6.16
CA LEU A 118 -13.48 4.08 -5.55
C LEU A 118 -14.90 4.06 -4.98
N ILE A 119 -15.33 2.93 -4.39
CA ILE A 119 -16.67 2.80 -3.83
C ILE A 119 -16.97 3.87 -2.77
N VAL A 120 -15.96 4.29 -2.01
CA VAL A 120 -16.05 5.36 -1.00
C VAL A 120 -16.37 6.76 -1.58
N TYR A 121 -16.24 6.94 -2.89
CA TYR A 121 -16.68 8.14 -3.60
C TYR A 121 -18.00 7.92 -4.34
N LYS A 122 -18.20 6.74 -4.94
CA LYS A 122 -19.40 6.43 -5.73
C LYS A 122 -20.63 6.18 -4.85
N TYR A 123 -20.47 5.43 -3.77
CA TYR A 123 -21.52 4.96 -2.88
C TYR A 123 -21.11 5.12 -1.41
N PRO A 124 -20.83 6.35 -0.94
CA PRO A 124 -20.35 6.58 0.41
C PRO A 124 -21.35 6.15 1.49
N ASP A 125 -22.65 6.18 1.19
CA ASP A 125 -23.70 5.80 2.14
C ASP A 125 -23.82 4.28 2.30
N GLU A 126 -23.24 3.48 1.39
CA GLU A 126 -23.20 2.01 1.43
C GLU A 126 -21.96 1.47 2.16
N THR A 127 -21.02 2.36 2.52
CA THR A 127 -19.77 2.01 3.19
C THR A 127 -19.75 2.59 4.60
N ASP A 128 -19.13 1.88 5.56
CA ASP A 128 -18.94 2.40 6.90
C ASP A 128 -18.24 3.78 6.86
N LYS A 129 -18.82 4.77 7.56
CA LYS A 129 -18.34 6.16 7.55
C LYS A 129 -16.85 6.29 7.88
N LYS A 130 -16.34 5.44 8.77
CA LYS A 130 -14.92 5.45 9.14
C LYS A 130 -14.05 5.00 7.97
N ILE A 131 -14.47 4.00 7.21
CA ILE A 131 -13.73 3.54 6.02
C ILE A 131 -13.75 4.64 4.95
N VAL A 132 -14.90 5.29 4.74
CA VAL A 132 -15.02 6.42 3.82
C VAL A 132 -14.05 7.54 4.20
N ASP A 133 -14.01 7.94 5.47
CA ASP A 133 -13.12 9.00 5.95
C ASP A 133 -11.64 8.63 5.77
N VAL A 134 -11.25 7.42 6.17
CA VAL A 134 -9.86 6.93 6.06
C VAL A 134 -9.40 6.90 4.61
N GLN A 135 -10.18 6.28 3.73
CA GLN A 135 -9.83 6.15 2.32
C GLN A 135 -9.81 7.50 1.60
N ARG A 136 -10.76 8.40 1.90
CA ARG A 136 -10.73 9.77 1.35
C ARG A 136 -9.49 10.52 1.81
N ASN A 137 -9.12 10.43 3.09
CA ASN A 137 -7.91 11.07 3.61
C ASN A 137 -6.64 10.54 2.94
N LYS A 138 -6.49 9.22 2.87
CA LYS A 138 -5.39 8.56 2.16
C LYS A 138 -5.33 8.99 0.68
N LEU A 139 -6.45 8.97 -0.03
CA LEU A 139 -6.50 9.28 -1.46
C LEU A 139 -6.20 10.75 -1.78
N ARG A 140 -6.43 11.68 -0.85
CA ARG A 140 -5.95 13.07 -0.96
C ARG A 140 -4.42 13.13 -1.04
N TRP A 141 -3.73 12.35 -0.22
CA TRP A 141 -2.26 12.28 -0.24
C TRP A 141 -1.74 11.53 -1.46
N VAL A 142 -2.38 10.43 -1.86
CA VAL A 142 -2.06 9.70 -3.10
C VAL A 142 -2.08 10.65 -4.29
N LYS A 143 -3.17 11.41 -4.45
CA LYS A 143 -3.32 12.38 -5.54
C LYS A 143 -2.18 13.40 -5.54
N ARG A 144 -1.75 13.84 -4.36
CA ARG A 144 -0.73 14.87 -4.20
C ARG A 144 0.70 14.34 -4.39
N GLU A 145 1.00 13.11 -3.98
CA GLU A 145 2.39 12.68 -3.73
C GLU A 145 2.81 11.40 -4.46
N SER A 146 1.87 10.53 -4.87
CA SER A 146 2.23 9.30 -5.58
C SER A 146 2.59 9.62 -7.04
N GLU A 147 3.81 9.32 -7.46
CA GLU A 147 4.25 9.58 -8.84
C GLU A 147 3.57 8.62 -9.83
N ILE A 148 3.39 7.36 -9.42
CA ILE A 148 2.71 6.32 -10.19
C ILE A 148 1.61 5.67 -9.35
N ILE A 149 0.47 5.41 -9.96
CA ILE A 149 -0.69 4.76 -9.35
C ILE A 149 -1.04 3.55 -10.21
N PHE A 150 -0.99 2.36 -9.59
CA PHE A 150 -1.32 1.10 -10.22
C PHE A 150 -2.81 0.80 -10.04
N CYS A 151 -3.60 0.97 -11.09
CA CYS A 151 -5.03 0.70 -11.10
C CYS A 151 -5.29 -0.78 -11.35
N ILE A 152 -6.12 -1.42 -10.53
CA ILE A 152 -6.43 -2.86 -10.67
C ILE A 152 -7.27 -3.20 -11.93
N SER A 153 -7.80 -2.21 -12.63
CA SER A 153 -8.58 -2.38 -13.85
C SER A 153 -8.67 -1.08 -14.65
N GLU A 154 -9.10 -1.18 -15.92
CA GLU A 154 -9.45 0.00 -16.73
C GLU A 154 -10.60 0.81 -16.11
N ALA A 155 -11.55 0.15 -15.46
CA ALA A 155 -12.64 0.83 -14.74
C ALA A 155 -12.09 1.68 -13.60
N THR A 156 -11.16 1.14 -12.81
CA THR A 156 -10.47 1.87 -11.74
C THR A 156 -9.63 3.03 -12.29
N LYS A 157 -8.94 2.84 -13.42
CA LYS A 157 -8.18 3.91 -14.08
C LYS A 157 -9.10 5.05 -14.51
N LYS A 158 -10.22 4.73 -15.15
CA LYS A 158 -11.24 5.72 -15.53
C LYS A 158 -11.78 6.46 -14.31
N ASP A 159 -12.13 5.74 -13.24
CA ASP A 159 -12.61 6.34 -12.01
C ASP A 159 -11.57 7.27 -11.37
N ALA A 160 -10.28 6.91 -11.40
CA ALA A 160 -9.21 7.76 -10.89
C ALA A 160 -9.08 9.08 -11.68
N MET A 161 -9.35 9.05 -12.99
CA MET A 161 -9.40 10.25 -13.82
C MET A 161 -10.65 11.07 -13.52
N ASP A 162 -11.82 10.46 -13.60
CA ASP A 162 -13.12 11.13 -13.55
C ASP A 162 -13.45 11.66 -12.13
N ILE A 163 -13.13 10.89 -11.08
CA ILE A 163 -13.49 11.21 -9.69
C ILE A 163 -12.34 11.91 -8.97
N LEU A 164 -11.11 11.39 -9.09
CA LEU A 164 -9.97 11.96 -8.38
C LEU A 164 -9.26 13.05 -9.18
N GLY A 165 -9.49 13.18 -10.48
CA GLY A 165 -8.81 14.16 -11.33
C GLY A 165 -7.31 13.90 -11.43
N ILE A 166 -6.90 12.63 -11.51
CA ILE A 166 -5.49 12.24 -11.64
C ILE A 166 -5.13 12.15 -13.12
N GLU A 167 -4.00 12.74 -13.49
CA GLU A 167 -3.50 12.76 -14.86
C GLU A 167 -3.19 11.34 -15.37
N GLU A 168 -3.62 11.03 -16.60
CA GLU A 168 -3.49 9.69 -17.19
C GLU A 168 -2.05 9.16 -17.18
N LYS A 169 -1.04 10.02 -17.41
CA LYS A 169 0.38 9.62 -17.42
C LYS A 169 0.88 9.07 -16.08
N ARG A 170 0.16 9.32 -14.97
CA ARG A 170 0.47 8.79 -13.63
C ARG A 170 -0.25 7.45 -13.37
N LEU A 171 -1.15 7.03 -14.24
CA LEU A 171 -2.00 5.85 -14.06
C LEU A 171 -1.54 4.71 -14.96
N SER A 172 -1.26 3.55 -14.35
CA SER A 172 -0.94 2.32 -15.08
C SER A 172 -1.88 1.21 -14.64
N VAL A 173 -2.47 0.48 -15.58
CA VAL A 173 -3.31 -0.67 -15.26
C VAL A 173 -2.43 -1.89 -14.98
N ILE A 174 -2.65 -2.52 -13.82
CA ILE A 174 -2.06 -3.81 -13.46
C ILE A 174 -3.18 -4.71 -12.95
N TYR A 175 -3.53 -5.72 -13.75
CA TYR A 175 -4.57 -6.68 -13.38
C TYR A 175 -4.11 -7.52 -12.18
N PRO A 176 -4.99 -7.76 -11.18
CA PRO A 176 -4.73 -8.70 -10.10
C PRO A 176 -4.43 -10.09 -10.66
N GLY A 177 -3.21 -10.60 -10.42
CA GLY A 177 -2.84 -11.97 -10.74
C GLY A 177 -3.34 -12.94 -9.66
N THR A 178 -3.89 -14.07 -10.08
CA THR A 178 -4.23 -15.20 -9.20
C THR A 178 -3.00 -16.02 -8.83
#